data_AF-A0A1S9PBY0-F1
#
_entry.id   AF-A0A1S9PBY0-F1
#
_cell.length_a   1.000
_cell.length_b   1.000
_cell.length_c   1.000
_cell.angle_alpha   90.00
_cell.angle_beta   90.00
_cell.angle_gamma   90.00
#
_symmetry.space_group_name_H-M   'P 1'
#
loop_
_entity.id
_entity.type
_entity.pdbx_description
1 polymer ?
#
loop_
_entity_poly.entity_id
_entity_poly.type
_entity_poly.pdbx_seq_one_letter_code
_entity_poly.pdbx_strand_id
1 'polypeptide(L)'
;MAFKLLKHRWQKITLIVVGGLLVLTLIIALFANSYFAPKLADKIKVEVLKGSDSLYRIDIGNTDLHILRGTATLYDIKLSVDSSVYNLKKKQGDAPNNLYELQVKRLVVSHMQLLRMYFKKELNIGRITLNAPDVVISYHPNQPDTAGKKDKRTLWQKLSKTLKLVNVGEIYLNDVKLKYKNYSGPKVATSEFRELNLKATDLLIDSATQKDTSRFLFCKNVSTELLNYSSKSANGLYSFKVKSVKLSTQTSKLTVKGINLQPAEHVKFFNTVKADRFTLRIDSAAINNFDYINYQKSQEMDASKITLNHGFFEVYSNYNGKLQTTDRLVTFPNWAMRYAFKARAKVDTLDLKRFEFVYRQLNKTPMKTGVVVFNNINGRFLNLTNKKEALQKNNIATANVSSYFMGKGKLDLNFKFNLDDADYKYHYTGHLGPMSITDANQPMMALSMVRATSGRVKSLDFDISSTQKTSTGTVTLLYNNLQVDVLRKDFTKRGLISTLANTFILKHDNPDDGKTEPRKAKVAFIRPANFPFFKTVWQTILVGLKACAGVGKAEEEKFNKQNAEDAKKEQEDLLKDAKKRKEKEDEKFKEALKKKREG
;
A
#
# COMPACT_ATOMS: atom_id res chain seq x y z
N MET A 1 -78.98 19.73 -1.74
CA MET A 1 -78.80 20.23 -0.36
C MET A 1 -77.60 21.18 -0.34
N ALA A 2 -77.84 22.49 -0.39
CA ALA A 2 -76.77 23.49 -0.47
C ALA A 2 -76.23 23.77 0.94
N PHE A 3 -74.96 23.45 1.18
CA PHE A 3 -74.26 23.81 2.41
C PHE A 3 -74.27 25.34 2.59
N LYS A 4 -75.09 25.86 3.51
CA LYS A 4 -74.97 27.23 4.07
C LYS A 4 -73.73 27.28 4.96
N LEU A 5 -72.54 27.21 4.37
CA LEU A 5 -71.26 27.12 5.09
C LEU A 5 -70.77 28.45 5.69
N LEU A 6 -71.35 29.60 5.32
CA LEU A 6 -70.90 30.92 5.79
C LEU A 6 -72.10 31.81 6.14
N LYS A 7 -72.38 31.97 7.44
CA LYS A 7 -73.55 32.71 7.98
C LYS A 7 -73.34 34.24 7.97
N HIS A 8 -72.11 34.71 8.11
CA HIS A 8 -71.83 36.15 8.25
C HIS A 8 -71.03 36.71 7.07
N ARG A 9 -71.30 37.98 6.70
CA ARG A 9 -70.62 38.68 5.60
C ARG A 9 -69.09 38.66 5.75
N TRP A 10 -68.58 38.80 6.97
CA TRP A 10 -67.14 38.77 7.24
C TRP A 10 -66.52 37.42 6.84
N GLN A 11 -67.19 36.28 7.08
CA GLN A 11 -66.68 34.96 6.72
C GLN A 11 -66.58 34.77 5.19
N LYS A 12 -67.52 35.35 4.43
CA LYS A 12 -67.47 35.37 2.95
C LYS A 12 -66.34 36.26 2.43
N ILE A 13 -66.14 37.43 3.03
CA ILE A 13 -65.06 38.35 2.68
C ILE A 13 -63.70 37.72 3.00
N THR A 14 -63.54 37.12 4.19
CA THR A 14 -62.31 36.42 4.58
C THR A 14 -62.01 35.25 3.65
N LEU A 15 -63.01 34.45 3.26
CA LEU A 15 -62.82 33.35 2.31
C LEU A 15 -62.36 33.85 0.92
N ILE A 16 -62.91 34.96 0.43
CA ILE A 16 -62.52 35.59 -0.84
C ILE A 16 -61.11 36.14 -0.77
N VAL A 17 -60.73 36.80 0.33
CA VAL A 17 -59.38 37.36 0.52
C VAL A 17 -58.34 36.26 0.64
N VAL A 18 -58.61 35.22 1.44
CA VAL A 18 -57.70 34.08 1.62
C VAL A 18 -57.60 33.25 0.33
N GLY A 19 -58.73 32.99 -0.34
CA GLY A 19 -58.78 32.31 -1.63
C GLY A 19 -58.06 33.09 -2.73
N GLY A 20 -58.22 34.42 -2.77
CA GLY A 20 -57.51 35.30 -3.69
C GLY A 20 -56.00 35.33 -3.46
N LEU A 21 -55.56 35.39 -2.20
CA LEU A 21 -54.14 35.25 -1.84
C LEU A 21 -53.58 33.87 -2.19
N LEU A 22 -54.36 32.79 -2.03
CA LEU A 22 -53.97 31.44 -2.43
C LEU A 22 -53.83 31.31 -3.95
N VAL A 23 -54.78 31.83 -4.73
CA VAL A 23 -54.71 31.81 -6.20
C VAL A 23 -53.56 32.69 -6.69
N LEU A 24 -53.37 33.88 -6.10
CA LEU A 24 -52.25 34.75 -6.44
C LEU A 24 -50.90 34.09 -6.12
N THR A 25 -50.77 33.44 -4.97
CA THR A 25 -49.55 32.68 -4.62
C THR A 25 -49.34 31.48 -5.53
N LEU A 26 -50.41 30.80 -5.97
CA LEU A 26 -50.35 29.70 -6.93
C LEU A 26 -49.91 30.20 -8.33
N ILE A 27 -50.48 31.32 -8.80
CA ILE A 27 -50.12 31.96 -10.07
C ILE A 27 -48.67 32.43 -10.03
N ILE A 28 -48.25 33.09 -8.95
CA ILE A 28 -46.85 33.51 -8.74
C ILE A 28 -45.93 32.28 -8.72
N ALA A 29 -46.33 31.18 -8.08
CA ALA A 29 -45.54 29.95 -8.06
C ALA A 29 -45.42 29.29 -9.45
N LEU A 30 -46.51 29.23 -10.22
CA LEU A 30 -46.53 28.68 -11.58
C LEU A 30 -45.72 29.56 -12.55
N PHE A 31 -45.97 30.88 -12.52
CA PHE A 31 -45.22 31.86 -13.30
C PHE A 31 -43.74 31.84 -12.94
N ALA A 32 -43.42 31.71 -11.66
CA ALA A 32 -42.04 31.63 -11.21
C ALA A 32 -41.31 30.42 -11.78
N ASN A 33 -41.97 29.26 -11.81
CA ASN A 33 -41.39 28.06 -12.38
C ASN A 33 -41.18 28.19 -13.90
N SER A 34 -42.16 28.72 -14.64
CA SER A 34 -42.05 28.87 -16.10
C SER A 34 -41.11 29.99 -16.53
N TYR A 35 -41.01 31.08 -15.76
CA TYR A 35 -40.24 32.28 -16.15
C TYR A 35 -38.83 32.33 -15.55
N PHE A 36 -38.66 31.99 -14.27
CA PHE A 36 -37.35 32.12 -13.62
C PHE A 36 -36.46 30.88 -13.78
N ALA A 37 -37.03 29.69 -14.00
CA ALA A 37 -36.22 28.48 -14.16
C ALA A 37 -35.32 28.52 -15.43
N PRO A 38 -35.83 28.91 -16.62
CA PRO A 38 -34.97 29.07 -17.81
C PRO A 38 -33.92 30.17 -17.61
N LYS A 39 -34.32 31.30 -17.01
CA LYS A 39 -33.40 32.41 -16.73
C LYS A 39 -32.29 32.03 -15.76
N LEU A 40 -32.56 31.17 -14.77
CA LEU A 40 -31.55 30.66 -13.86
C LEU A 40 -30.50 29.84 -14.62
N ALA A 41 -30.96 28.93 -15.50
CA ALA A 41 -30.06 28.13 -16.33
C ALA A 41 -29.19 29.03 -17.22
N ASP A 42 -29.79 29.98 -17.94
CA ASP A 42 -29.05 30.90 -18.81
C ASP A 42 -28.06 31.77 -18.04
N LYS A 43 -28.45 32.25 -16.85
CA LYS A 43 -27.55 33.01 -15.99
C LYS A 43 -26.35 32.16 -15.57
N ILE A 44 -26.54 30.90 -15.20
CA ILE A 44 -25.45 29.98 -14.86
C ILE A 44 -24.52 29.79 -16.07
N LYS A 45 -25.07 29.58 -17.28
CA LYS A 45 -24.29 29.44 -18.52
C LYS A 45 -23.39 30.66 -18.76
N VAL A 46 -23.96 31.86 -18.65
CA VAL A 46 -23.23 33.13 -18.85
C VAL A 46 -22.13 33.31 -17.79
N GLU A 47 -22.42 33.05 -16.51
CA GLU A 47 -21.44 33.23 -15.44
C GLU A 47 -20.32 32.20 -15.50
N VAL A 48 -20.58 30.94 -15.92
CA VAL A 48 -19.52 29.94 -16.14
C VAL A 48 -18.64 30.32 -17.32
N LEU A 49 -19.23 30.77 -18.43
CA LEU A 49 -18.46 31.21 -19.60
C LEU A 49 -17.56 32.41 -19.27
N LYS A 50 -18.10 33.42 -18.57
CA LYS A 50 -17.34 34.59 -18.12
C LYS A 50 -16.29 34.23 -17.08
N GLY A 51 -16.65 33.45 -16.06
CA GLY A 51 -15.76 33.10 -14.95
C GLY A 51 -14.61 32.16 -15.33
N SER A 52 -14.70 31.51 -16.49
CA SER A 52 -13.66 30.63 -17.03
C SER A 52 -12.86 31.22 -18.18
N ASP A 53 -13.05 32.50 -18.50
CA ASP A 53 -12.48 33.14 -19.70
C ASP A 53 -12.77 32.33 -20.98
N SER A 54 -14.03 31.89 -21.12
CA SER A 54 -14.54 31.04 -22.21
C SER A 54 -13.96 29.63 -22.30
N LEU A 55 -13.12 29.19 -21.35
CA LEU A 55 -12.53 27.85 -21.36
C LEU A 55 -13.58 26.76 -21.12
N TYR A 56 -14.59 27.03 -20.29
CA TYR A 56 -15.62 26.08 -19.94
C TYR A 56 -16.98 26.50 -20.50
N ARG A 57 -17.72 25.51 -20.99
CA ARG A 57 -19.13 25.63 -21.34
C ARG A 57 -19.93 24.68 -20.48
N ILE A 58 -21.08 25.14 -20.01
CA ILE A 58 -22.04 24.33 -19.27
C ILE A 58 -23.34 24.29 -20.04
N ASP A 59 -23.87 23.08 -20.25
CA ASP A 59 -25.20 22.85 -20.77
C ASP A 59 -26.07 22.30 -19.65
N ILE A 60 -27.34 22.74 -19.63
CA ILE A 60 -28.35 22.33 -18.67
C ILE A 60 -29.60 22.05 -19.50
N GLY A 61 -30.08 20.80 -19.48
CA GLY A 61 -31.21 20.37 -20.30
C GLY A 61 -32.53 20.96 -19.82
N ASN A 62 -32.86 20.75 -18.54
CA ASN A 62 -34.06 21.30 -17.93
C ASN A 62 -33.79 21.81 -16.51
N THR A 63 -34.64 22.71 -16.02
CA THR A 63 -34.57 23.25 -14.65
C THR A 63 -35.98 23.39 -14.08
N ASP A 64 -36.17 22.86 -12.87
CA ASP A 64 -37.39 23.06 -12.09
C ASP A 64 -37.08 24.00 -10.91
N LEU A 65 -37.91 25.01 -10.68
CA LEU A 65 -37.75 25.96 -9.59
C LEU A 65 -39.03 26.12 -8.78
N HIS A 66 -38.99 25.66 -7.53
CA HIS A 66 -40.06 25.84 -6.56
C HIS A 66 -39.67 26.95 -5.58
N ILE A 67 -40.04 28.20 -5.89
CA ILE A 67 -39.63 29.38 -5.10
C ILE A 67 -40.09 29.29 -3.64
N LEU A 68 -41.35 28.95 -3.40
CA LEU A 68 -41.92 28.86 -2.04
C LEU A 68 -41.26 27.76 -1.20
N ARG A 69 -40.90 26.63 -1.83
CA ARG A 69 -40.18 25.53 -1.16
C ARG A 69 -38.66 25.76 -1.11
N GLY A 70 -38.15 26.80 -1.76
CA GLY A 70 -36.72 27.06 -1.91
C GLY A 70 -35.97 25.89 -2.56
N THR A 71 -36.57 25.22 -3.54
CA THR A 71 -35.96 24.04 -4.18
C THR A 71 -35.71 24.30 -5.66
N ALA A 72 -34.51 23.99 -6.12
CA ALA A 72 -34.14 24.01 -7.54
C ALA A 72 -33.61 22.64 -7.96
N THR A 73 -34.08 22.11 -9.07
CA THR A 73 -33.56 20.86 -9.66
C THR A 73 -33.06 21.15 -11.06
N LEU A 74 -31.82 20.77 -11.35
CA LEU A 74 -31.23 20.90 -12.68
C LEU A 74 -31.00 19.50 -13.24
N TYR A 75 -31.40 19.29 -14.50
CA TYR A 75 -31.29 18.01 -15.19
C TYR A 75 -30.28 18.08 -16.33
N ASP A 76 -29.64 16.94 -16.59
CA ASP A 76 -28.73 16.72 -17.71
C ASP A 76 -27.66 17.80 -17.85
N ILE A 77 -26.96 18.05 -16.73
CA ILE A 77 -25.89 19.03 -16.68
C ILE A 77 -24.65 18.43 -17.32
N LYS A 78 -24.05 19.19 -18.23
CA LYS A 78 -22.77 18.85 -18.88
C LYS A 78 -21.82 20.04 -18.85
N LEU A 79 -20.75 19.94 -18.08
CA LEU A 79 -19.60 20.84 -18.13
C LEU A 79 -18.55 20.26 -19.07
N SER A 80 -18.14 21.04 -20.06
CA SER A 80 -17.16 20.63 -21.07
C SER A 80 -16.10 21.70 -21.27
N VAL A 81 -14.91 21.28 -21.70
CA VAL A 81 -13.81 22.16 -22.06
C VAL A 81 -13.92 22.53 -23.54
N ASP A 82 -13.80 23.82 -23.84
CA ASP A 82 -13.60 24.27 -25.22
C ASP A 82 -12.14 24.00 -25.63
N SER A 83 -11.96 22.95 -26.42
CA SER A 83 -10.64 22.49 -26.86
C SER A 83 -9.89 23.54 -27.70
N SER A 84 -10.60 24.37 -28.44
CA SER A 84 -10.02 25.43 -29.27
C SER A 84 -9.45 26.55 -28.39
N VAL A 85 -10.21 26.99 -27.39
CA VAL A 85 -9.77 27.99 -26.41
C VAL A 85 -8.61 27.45 -25.57
N TYR A 86 -8.68 26.18 -25.15
CA TYR A 86 -7.59 25.54 -24.41
C TYR A 86 -6.29 25.53 -25.21
N ASN A 87 -6.34 25.13 -26.48
CA ASN A 87 -5.17 25.09 -27.36
C ASN A 87 -4.59 26.49 -27.62
N LEU A 88 -5.44 27.52 -27.73
CA LEU A 88 -5.01 28.91 -27.83
C LEU A 88 -4.28 29.36 -26.56
N LYS A 89 -4.89 29.15 -25.37
CA LYS A 89 -4.27 29.45 -24.08
C LYS A 89 -2.96 28.69 -23.89
N LYS A 90 -2.87 27.45 -24.38
CA LYS A 90 -1.65 26.64 -24.32
C LYS A 90 -0.52 27.24 -25.15
N LYS A 91 -0.82 27.69 -26.37
CA LYS A 91 0.15 28.43 -27.20
C LYS A 91 0.60 29.75 -26.57
N GLN A 92 -0.28 30.40 -25.82
CA GLN A 92 -0.01 31.65 -25.10
C GLN A 92 0.67 31.46 -23.73
N GLY A 93 0.88 30.22 -23.28
CA GLY A 93 1.45 29.93 -21.96
C GLY A 93 0.52 30.18 -20.77
N ASP A 94 -0.79 30.33 -21.00
CA ASP A 94 -1.82 30.64 -19.99
C ASP A 94 -2.80 29.46 -19.74
N ALA A 95 -2.54 28.30 -20.34
CA ALA A 95 -3.42 27.14 -20.16
C ALA A 95 -3.29 26.54 -18.75
N PRO A 96 -4.41 26.26 -18.06
CA PRO A 96 -4.37 25.58 -16.78
C PRO A 96 -3.84 24.15 -16.94
N ASN A 97 -3.16 23.66 -15.91
CA ASN A 97 -2.65 22.30 -15.89
C ASN A 97 -3.74 21.25 -15.66
N ASN A 98 -4.85 21.63 -15.00
CA ASN A 98 -5.97 20.73 -14.72
C ASN A 98 -7.21 21.17 -15.50
N LEU A 99 -7.81 20.22 -16.21
CA LEU A 99 -9.08 20.36 -16.90
C LEU A 99 -10.14 19.49 -16.22
N TYR A 100 -11.37 20.00 -16.13
CA TYR A 100 -12.48 19.34 -15.43
C TYR A 100 -13.70 19.21 -16.35
N GLU A 101 -14.13 17.99 -16.61
CA GLU A 101 -15.40 17.71 -17.28
C GLU A 101 -16.34 17.05 -16.27
N LEU A 102 -17.62 17.38 -16.33
CA LEU A 102 -18.64 16.88 -15.43
C LEU A 102 -19.90 16.57 -16.23
N GLN A 103 -20.46 15.39 -16.02
CA GLN A 103 -21.79 15.05 -16.46
C GLN A 103 -22.61 14.57 -15.28
N VAL A 104 -23.79 15.13 -15.06
CA VAL A 104 -24.69 14.69 -13.99
C VAL A 104 -26.13 14.78 -14.44
N LYS A 105 -26.88 13.68 -14.25
CA LYS A 105 -28.29 13.60 -14.66
C LYS A 105 -29.18 14.52 -13.84
N ARG A 106 -28.88 14.69 -12.55
CA ARG A 106 -29.71 15.44 -11.62
C ARG A 106 -28.90 16.07 -10.50
N LEU A 107 -29.04 17.37 -10.35
CA LEU A 107 -28.55 18.15 -9.21
C LEU A 107 -29.75 18.75 -8.49
N VAL A 108 -29.83 18.54 -7.18
CA VAL A 108 -30.91 19.10 -6.34
C VAL A 108 -30.32 20.09 -5.34
N VAL A 109 -30.88 21.30 -5.32
CA VAL A 109 -30.63 22.33 -4.32
C VAL A 109 -31.90 22.48 -3.49
N SER A 110 -31.81 22.30 -2.17
CA SER A 110 -32.96 22.34 -1.26
C SER A 110 -32.78 23.40 -0.18
N HIS A 111 -33.89 23.95 0.30
CA HIS A 111 -33.95 24.97 1.35
C HIS A 111 -33.11 26.22 1.01
N MET A 112 -33.17 26.67 -0.24
CA MET A 112 -32.53 27.89 -0.71
C MET A 112 -33.36 29.11 -0.32
N GLN A 113 -32.72 30.07 0.36
CA GLN A 113 -33.37 31.32 0.79
C GLN A 113 -33.33 32.38 -0.33
N LEU A 114 -34.11 32.15 -1.40
CA LEU A 114 -34.12 33.00 -2.61
C LEU A 114 -34.37 34.49 -2.33
N LEU A 115 -35.29 34.81 -1.42
CA LEU A 115 -35.59 36.20 -1.06
C LEU A 115 -34.37 36.89 -0.41
N ARG A 116 -33.62 36.20 0.46
CA ARG A 116 -32.37 36.76 1.02
C ARG A 116 -31.28 36.90 -0.03
N MET A 117 -31.19 35.97 -0.97
CA MET A 117 -30.24 36.09 -2.08
C MET A 117 -30.54 37.34 -2.93
N TYR A 118 -31.81 37.58 -3.26
CA TYR A 118 -32.21 38.73 -4.08
C TYR A 118 -32.03 40.07 -3.34
N PHE A 119 -32.55 40.20 -2.11
CA PHE A 119 -32.57 41.48 -1.39
C PHE A 119 -31.30 41.77 -0.59
N LYS A 120 -30.64 40.74 -0.02
CA LYS A 120 -29.45 40.90 0.84
C LYS A 120 -28.14 40.48 0.18
N LYS A 121 -28.19 39.88 -1.03
CA LYS A 121 -27.04 39.26 -1.69
C LYS A 121 -26.41 38.14 -0.84
N GLU A 122 -27.22 37.43 -0.05
CA GLU A 122 -26.80 36.31 0.79
C GLU A 122 -27.35 35.00 0.22
N LEU A 123 -26.46 34.13 -0.27
CA LEU A 123 -26.84 32.81 -0.76
C LEU A 123 -26.78 31.80 0.38
N ASN A 124 -27.95 31.48 0.96
CA ASN A 124 -28.08 30.43 1.97
C ASN A 124 -28.80 29.22 1.37
N ILE A 125 -28.14 28.07 1.38
CA ILE A 125 -28.66 26.80 0.89
C ILE A 125 -28.60 25.79 2.04
N GLY A 126 -29.70 25.09 2.30
CA GLY A 126 -29.67 24.00 3.29
C GLY A 126 -28.90 22.77 2.78
N ARG A 127 -29.18 22.33 1.55
CA ARG A 127 -28.55 21.13 0.98
C ARG A 127 -28.32 21.21 -0.52
N ILE A 128 -27.17 20.74 -0.99
CA ILE A 128 -26.87 20.43 -2.38
C ILE A 128 -26.65 18.93 -2.50
N THR A 129 -27.23 18.28 -3.51
CA THR A 129 -27.06 16.84 -3.76
C THR A 129 -26.86 16.57 -5.23
N LEU A 130 -25.76 15.89 -5.55
CA LEU A 130 -25.46 15.36 -6.87
C LEU A 130 -25.42 13.83 -6.76
N ASN A 131 -26.20 13.14 -7.58
CA ASN A 131 -26.25 11.68 -7.60
C ASN A 131 -25.65 11.14 -8.89
N ALA A 132 -24.74 10.18 -8.74
CA ALA A 132 -24.00 9.51 -9.80
C ALA A 132 -23.36 10.45 -10.84
N PRO A 133 -22.62 11.52 -10.45
CA PRO A 133 -21.91 12.34 -11.41
C PRO A 133 -20.73 11.57 -12.03
N ASP A 134 -20.52 11.74 -13.33
CA ASP A 134 -19.34 11.31 -14.06
C ASP A 134 -18.39 12.50 -14.19
N VAL A 135 -17.19 12.38 -13.62
CA VAL A 135 -16.20 13.44 -13.53
C VAL A 135 -14.93 12.96 -14.22
N VAL A 136 -14.44 13.75 -15.17
CA VAL A 136 -13.14 13.53 -15.80
C VAL A 136 -12.21 14.68 -15.42
N ILE A 137 -11.07 14.34 -14.83
CA ILE A 137 -10.00 15.29 -14.54
C ILE A 137 -8.82 14.95 -15.44
N SER A 138 -8.38 15.91 -16.27
CA SER A 138 -7.23 15.74 -17.15
C SER A 138 -6.10 16.67 -16.72
N TYR A 139 -4.97 16.09 -16.30
CA TYR A 139 -3.76 16.81 -15.97
C TYR A 139 -2.80 16.84 -17.16
N HIS A 140 -2.50 18.05 -17.62
CA HIS A 140 -1.49 18.33 -18.64
C HIS A 140 -0.38 19.15 -17.98
N PRO A 141 0.89 18.69 -18.01
CA PRO A 141 1.99 19.51 -17.53
C PRO A 141 2.30 20.58 -18.57
N ASN A 142 1.52 21.66 -18.58
CA ASN A 142 1.93 22.89 -19.24
C ASN A 142 3.04 23.55 -18.40
N GLN A 143 3.57 24.70 -18.82
CA GLN A 143 4.60 25.42 -18.06
C GLN A 143 4.24 25.49 -16.56
N PRO A 144 5.24 25.43 -15.66
CA PRO A 144 5.00 25.42 -14.23
C PRO A 144 4.11 26.60 -13.87
N ASP A 145 3.19 26.36 -12.92
CA ASP A 145 2.10 27.24 -12.47
C ASP A 145 2.55 28.61 -11.91
N THR A 146 3.82 28.96 -12.13
CA THR A 146 4.61 30.10 -11.65
C THR A 146 4.74 31.25 -12.66
N ALA A 147 4.22 31.16 -13.88
CA ALA A 147 4.29 32.25 -14.85
C ALA A 147 3.22 33.36 -14.61
N GLY A 148 3.46 34.22 -13.62
CA GLY A 148 3.23 35.67 -13.71
C GLY A 148 1.83 36.29 -13.84
N LYS A 149 0.73 35.57 -14.10
CA LYS A 149 -0.60 36.20 -14.33
C LYS A 149 -1.80 35.56 -13.62
N LYS A 150 -1.59 34.77 -12.56
CA LYS A 150 -2.73 34.26 -11.79
C LYS A 150 -3.42 35.39 -11.03
N ASP A 151 -4.71 35.58 -11.30
CA ASP A 151 -5.60 36.43 -10.52
C ASP A 151 -5.46 36.10 -9.02
N LYS A 152 -4.83 37.02 -8.27
CA LYS A 152 -4.54 36.86 -6.84
C LYS A 152 -5.78 36.99 -5.96
N ARG A 153 -6.94 37.30 -6.55
CA ARG A 153 -8.17 37.47 -5.79
C ARG A 153 -8.60 36.15 -5.15
N THR A 154 -9.00 36.21 -3.88
CA THR A 154 -9.61 35.08 -3.17
C THR A 154 -10.96 34.70 -3.80
N LEU A 155 -11.46 33.50 -3.53
CA LEU A 155 -12.78 33.08 -4.00
C LEU A 155 -13.88 34.06 -3.54
N TRP A 156 -13.80 34.52 -2.29
CA TRP A 156 -14.67 35.59 -1.78
C TRP A 156 -14.54 36.88 -2.60
N GLN A 157 -13.34 37.37 -2.88
CA GLN A 157 -13.14 38.60 -3.68
C GLN A 157 -13.69 38.49 -5.10
N LYS A 158 -13.71 37.28 -5.67
CA LYS A 158 -14.34 37.02 -6.99
C LYS A 158 -15.86 37.07 -6.91
N LEU A 159 -16.43 36.57 -5.82
CA LEU A 159 -17.89 36.49 -5.60
C LEU A 159 -18.49 37.77 -5.02
N SER A 160 -17.71 38.60 -4.31
CA SER A 160 -18.19 39.72 -3.48
C SER A 160 -18.96 40.81 -4.23
N LYS A 161 -18.74 40.93 -5.55
CA LYS A 161 -19.51 41.83 -6.42
C LYS A 161 -20.98 41.40 -6.57
N THR A 162 -21.23 40.10 -6.52
CA THR A 162 -22.55 39.49 -6.74
C THR A 162 -23.18 39.02 -5.44
N LEU A 163 -22.40 38.36 -4.56
CA LEU A 163 -22.85 37.76 -3.30
C LEU A 163 -21.93 38.20 -2.15
N LYS A 164 -22.52 38.72 -1.07
CA LYS A 164 -21.79 39.09 0.15
C LYS A 164 -21.40 37.86 0.98
N LEU A 165 -22.23 36.83 0.92
CA LEU A 165 -22.10 35.60 1.70
C LEU A 165 -22.62 34.41 0.88
N VAL A 166 -21.88 33.31 0.94
CA VAL A 166 -22.33 31.99 0.46
C VAL A 166 -22.23 31.01 1.62
N ASN A 167 -23.36 30.41 1.98
CA ASN A 167 -23.46 29.41 3.02
C ASN A 167 -24.22 28.19 2.50
N VAL A 168 -23.63 27.01 2.67
CA VAL A 168 -24.28 25.74 2.33
C VAL A 168 -24.19 24.81 3.54
N GLY A 169 -25.35 24.40 4.06
CA GLY A 169 -25.45 23.52 5.22
C GLY A 169 -24.82 22.16 4.96
N GLU A 170 -25.24 21.49 3.88
CA GLU A 170 -24.72 20.18 3.50
C GLU A 170 -24.53 20.04 1.98
N ILE A 171 -23.47 19.35 1.58
CA ILE A 171 -23.19 18.99 0.19
C ILE A 171 -22.97 17.49 0.14
N TYR A 172 -23.75 16.81 -0.69
CA TYR A 172 -23.66 15.38 -0.92
C TYR A 172 -23.31 15.11 -2.39
N LEU A 173 -22.24 14.35 -2.60
CA LEU A 173 -21.92 13.74 -3.88
C LEU A 173 -21.99 12.23 -3.67
N ASN A 174 -23.02 11.59 -4.24
CA ASN A 174 -23.24 10.15 -4.08
C ASN A 174 -22.87 9.42 -5.37
N ASP A 175 -22.22 8.26 -5.24
CA ASP A 175 -21.87 7.35 -6.34
C ASP A 175 -21.07 8.02 -7.48
N VAL A 176 -20.14 8.91 -7.12
CA VAL A 176 -19.28 9.62 -8.07
C VAL A 176 -18.39 8.64 -8.82
N LYS A 177 -18.43 8.72 -10.15
CA LYS A 177 -17.46 8.09 -11.05
C LYS A 177 -16.41 9.13 -11.42
N LEU A 178 -15.19 8.94 -10.96
CA LEU A 178 -14.07 9.83 -11.23
C LEU A 178 -13.03 9.12 -12.11
N LYS A 179 -12.72 9.71 -13.26
CA LYS A 179 -11.62 9.30 -14.14
C LYS A 179 -10.54 10.38 -14.14
N TYR A 180 -9.37 10.07 -13.60
CA TYR A 180 -8.20 10.94 -13.61
C TYR A 180 -7.24 10.50 -14.73
N LYS A 181 -6.94 11.41 -15.67
CA LYS A 181 -6.02 11.20 -16.79
C LYS A 181 -4.79 12.09 -16.60
N ASN A 182 -3.61 11.49 -16.53
CA ASN A 182 -2.35 12.21 -16.42
C ASN A 182 -1.55 12.07 -17.73
N TYR A 183 -1.28 13.20 -18.37
CA TYR A 183 -0.58 13.32 -19.65
C TYR A 183 0.91 13.69 -19.51
N SER A 184 1.51 13.51 -18.32
CA SER A 184 2.92 13.83 -18.10
C SER A 184 3.91 12.80 -18.61
N GLY A 185 3.47 11.56 -18.81
CA GLY A 185 4.29 10.48 -19.35
C GLY A 185 4.12 10.30 -20.86
N PRO A 186 4.94 9.42 -21.48
CA PRO A 186 4.81 9.05 -22.89
C PRO A 186 3.50 8.31 -23.20
N LYS A 187 2.83 7.77 -22.18
CA LYS A 187 1.48 7.20 -22.26
C LYS A 187 0.59 7.86 -21.21
N VAL A 188 -0.67 8.06 -21.55
CA VAL A 188 -1.67 8.62 -20.63
C VAL A 188 -1.92 7.65 -19.48
N ALA A 189 -1.55 8.03 -18.27
CA ALA A 189 -1.85 7.25 -17.08
C ALA A 189 -3.30 7.54 -16.66
N THR A 190 -4.15 6.51 -16.64
CA THR A 190 -5.56 6.65 -16.27
C THR A 190 -5.85 5.92 -14.96
N SER A 191 -6.44 6.63 -14.01
CA SER A 191 -6.97 6.09 -12.75
C SER A 191 -8.48 6.24 -12.73
N GLU A 192 -9.20 5.17 -12.40
CA GLU A 192 -10.65 5.17 -12.28
C GLU A 192 -11.08 4.89 -10.84
N PHE A 193 -12.05 5.67 -10.36
CA PHE A 193 -12.71 5.51 -9.07
C PHE A 193 -14.21 5.48 -9.35
N ARG A 194 -14.90 4.37 -9.05
CA ARG A 194 -16.27 4.14 -9.55
C ARG A 194 -17.36 4.41 -8.52
N GLU A 195 -17.01 4.29 -7.25
CA GLU A 195 -17.93 4.37 -6.12
C GLU A 195 -17.33 5.32 -5.08
N LEU A 196 -17.28 6.61 -5.41
CA LEU A 196 -16.81 7.66 -4.50
C LEU A 196 -18.01 8.42 -3.93
N ASN A 197 -18.08 8.52 -2.62
CA ASN A 197 -19.05 9.31 -1.89
C ASN A 197 -18.34 10.47 -1.19
N LEU A 198 -18.98 11.63 -1.15
CA LEU A 198 -18.48 12.80 -0.43
C LEU A 198 -19.64 13.47 0.30
N LYS A 199 -19.41 13.77 1.58
CA LYS A 199 -20.26 14.65 2.38
C LYS A 199 -19.42 15.78 2.93
N ALA A 200 -19.81 17.02 2.62
CA ALA A 200 -19.26 18.22 3.24
C ALA A 200 -20.35 18.97 3.99
N THR A 201 -20.00 19.63 5.09
CA THR A 201 -20.96 20.36 5.95
C THR A 201 -20.43 21.74 6.32
N ASP A 202 -21.34 22.69 6.45
CA ASP A 202 -21.06 24.08 6.83
C ASP A 202 -19.98 24.66 5.91
N LEU A 203 -20.30 24.79 4.62
CA LEU A 203 -19.49 25.58 3.68
C LEU A 203 -19.83 27.05 3.92
N LEU A 204 -18.81 27.88 4.17
CA LEU A 204 -18.99 29.32 4.36
C LEU A 204 -17.92 30.09 3.57
N ILE A 205 -18.38 31.04 2.74
CA ILE A 205 -17.53 31.97 2.00
C ILE A 205 -18.05 33.38 2.26
N ASP A 206 -17.24 34.17 2.95
CA ASP A 206 -17.45 35.57 3.30
C ASP A 206 -16.08 36.28 3.47
N SER A 207 -16.10 37.53 3.91
CA SER A 207 -14.88 38.32 4.09
C SER A 207 -13.98 37.80 5.22
N ALA A 208 -14.54 37.11 6.22
CA ALA A 208 -13.78 36.59 7.37
C ALA A 208 -13.11 35.25 7.06
N THR A 209 -13.83 34.36 6.38
CA THR A 209 -13.39 32.98 6.04
C THR A 209 -12.28 32.91 5.01
N GLN A 210 -12.01 34.00 4.26
CA GLN A 210 -10.96 34.01 3.24
C GLN A 210 -9.54 33.75 3.79
N LYS A 211 -9.33 33.90 5.11
CA LYS A 211 -8.06 33.60 5.81
C LYS A 211 -8.19 32.47 6.84
N ASP A 212 -9.36 31.85 6.95
CA ASP A 212 -9.62 30.80 7.92
C ASP A 212 -8.93 29.48 7.51
N THR A 213 -7.98 29.02 8.31
CA THR A 213 -7.24 27.78 8.08
C THR A 213 -7.90 26.56 8.71
N SER A 214 -8.92 26.74 9.55
CA SER A 214 -9.67 25.66 10.20
C SER A 214 -10.66 24.96 9.27
N ARG A 215 -11.00 25.60 8.14
CA ARG A 215 -11.96 25.08 7.16
C ARG A 215 -11.25 24.44 5.98
N PHE A 216 -11.48 23.15 5.77
CA PHE A 216 -10.98 22.45 4.59
C PHE A 216 -11.90 22.72 3.39
N LEU A 217 -11.36 23.33 2.34
CA LEU A 217 -12.15 23.75 1.16
C LEU A 217 -13.40 24.57 1.57
N PHE A 218 -13.23 25.52 2.52
CA PHE A 218 -14.29 26.36 3.09
C PHE A 218 -15.35 25.64 3.94
N CYS A 219 -15.25 24.32 4.08
CA CYS A 219 -16.17 23.50 4.87
C CYS A 219 -15.60 23.21 6.26
N LYS A 220 -16.45 23.20 7.30
CA LYS A 220 -16.00 22.74 8.63
C LYS A 220 -15.64 21.26 8.64
N ASN A 221 -16.44 20.44 7.98
CA ASN A 221 -16.19 19.00 7.90
C ASN A 221 -16.34 18.51 6.46
N VAL A 222 -15.42 17.64 6.07
CA VAL A 222 -15.48 16.87 4.83
C VAL A 222 -15.21 15.42 5.18
N SER A 223 -16.06 14.55 4.68
CA SER A 223 -15.90 13.10 4.74
C SER A 223 -15.99 12.54 3.33
N THR A 224 -15.08 11.62 3.01
CA THR A 224 -15.08 10.93 1.73
C THR A 224 -14.99 9.43 1.95
N GLU A 225 -15.64 8.68 1.06
CA GLU A 225 -15.61 7.23 1.07
C GLU A 225 -15.46 6.72 -0.36
N LEU A 226 -14.37 6.02 -0.64
CA LEU A 226 -14.14 5.28 -1.88
C LEU A 226 -14.38 3.80 -1.61
N LEU A 227 -15.22 3.15 -2.41
CA LEU A 227 -15.51 1.72 -2.33
C LEU A 227 -14.92 0.96 -3.51
N ASN A 228 -14.59 -0.31 -3.28
CA ASN A 228 -14.29 -1.30 -4.30
C ASN A 228 -13.21 -0.89 -5.32
N TYR A 229 -12.18 -0.18 -4.86
CA TYR A 229 -11.07 0.20 -5.74
C TYR A 229 -10.30 -1.03 -6.22
N SER A 230 -10.04 -1.10 -7.52
CA SER A 230 -9.21 -2.15 -8.11
C SER A 230 -8.37 -1.62 -9.27
N SER A 231 -7.12 -2.07 -9.34
CA SER A 231 -6.20 -1.77 -10.44
C SER A 231 -5.30 -2.97 -10.74
N LYS A 232 -4.60 -2.91 -11.88
CA LYS A 232 -3.58 -3.88 -12.27
C LYS A 232 -2.26 -3.16 -12.52
N SER A 233 -1.15 -3.81 -12.23
CA SER A 233 0.17 -3.29 -12.60
C SER A 233 0.31 -3.18 -14.12
N ALA A 234 1.19 -2.29 -14.59
CA ALA A 234 1.41 -2.06 -16.03
C ALA A 234 1.82 -3.34 -16.80
N ASN A 235 2.53 -4.26 -16.14
CA ASN A 235 2.92 -5.56 -16.70
C ASN A 235 1.85 -6.66 -16.54
N GLY A 236 0.70 -6.35 -15.93
CA GLY A 236 -0.39 -7.30 -15.68
C GLY A 236 -0.08 -8.40 -14.66
N LEU A 237 1.05 -8.33 -13.95
CA LEU A 237 1.49 -9.37 -13.00
C LEU A 237 0.97 -9.17 -11.58
N TYR A 238 0.36 -8.03 -11.27
CA TYR A 238 -0.23 -7.76 -9.97
C TYR A 238 -1.64 -7.20 -10.14
N SER A 239 -2.53 -7.62 -9.25
CA SER A 239 -3.81 -6.97 -9.00
C SER A 239 -3.79 -6.34 -7.62
N PHE A 240 -4.25 -5.10 -7.56
CA PHE A 240 -4.40 -4.36 -6.32
C PHE A 240 -5.89 -4.11 -6.10
N LYS A 241 -6.36 -4.38 -4.88
CA LYS A 241 -7.76 -4.19 -4.47
C LYS A 241 -7.81 -3.55 -3.09
N VAL A 242 -8.76 -2.63 -2.90
CA VAL A 242 -9.08 -2.03 -1.61
C VAL A 242 -10.60 -1.99 -1.47
N LYS A 243 -11.13 -2.58 -0.40
CA LYS A 243 -12.60 -2.63 -0.17
C LYS A 243 -13.17 -1.25 0.12
N SER A 244 -12.54 -0.49 1.01
CA SER A 244 -12.98 0.88 1.31
C SER A 244 -11.83 1.77 1.77
N VAL A 245 -11.85 3.04 1.37
CA VAL A 245 -11.02 4.12 1.93
C VAL A 245 -11.95 5.20 2.45
N LYS A 246 -11.84 5.57 3.73
CA LYS A 246 -12.65 6.62 4.36
C LYS A 246 -11.77 7.71 4.95
N LEU A 247 -11.98 8.96 4.57
CA LEU A 247 -11.35 10.14 5.19
C LEU A 247 -12.40 10.91 6.00
N SER A 248 -12.01 11.40 7.17
CA SER A 248 -12.76 12.39 7.94
C SER A 248 -11.83 13.52 8.36
N THR A 249 -12.13 14.75 7.93
CA THR A 249 -11.36 15.93 8.34
C THR A 249 -11.67 16.32 9.79
N GLN A 250 -12.86 16.01 10.29
CA GLN A 250 -13.28 16.30 11.66
C GLN A 250 -12.41 15.56 12.69
N THR A 251 -12.08 14.31 12.39
CA THR A 251 -11.26 13.46 13.27
C THR A 251 -9.82 13.32 12.78
N SER A 252 -9.45 14.04 11.70
CA SER A 252 -8.16 13.91 11.01
C SER A 252 -7.74 12.45 10.80
N LYS A 253 -8.67 11.59 10.35
CA LYS A 253 -8.49 10.14 10.31
C LYS A 253 -8.73 9.60 8.91
N LEU A 254 -7.79 8.79 8.43
CA LEU A 254 -7.91 8.01 7.20
C LEU A 254 -7.97 6.52 7.56
N THR A 255 -9.02 5.84 7.15
CA THR A 255 -9.22 4.40 7.39
C THR A 255 -9.28 3.67 6.07
N VAL A 256 -8.49 2.61 5.94
CA VAL A 256 -8.48 1.74 4.77
C VAL A 256 -8.88 0.33 5.22
N LYS A 257 -9.77 -0.33 4.50
CA LYS A 257 -10.17 -1.72 4.77
C LYS A 257 -9.94 -2.62 3.57
N GLY A 258 -9.52 -3.85 3.85
CA GLY A 258 -9.33 -4.92 2.88
C GLY A 258 -8.35 -4.56 1.77
N ILE A 259 -7.10 -4.28 2.14
CA ILE A 259 -5.99 -4.06 1.21
C ILE A 259 -5.52 -5.43 0.72
N ASN A 260 -5.46 -5.62 -0.60
CA ASN A 260 -4.98 -6.86 -1.19
C ASN A 260 -4.09 -6.56 -2.42
N LEU A 261 -2.83 -6.96 -2.36
CA LEU A 261 -1.91 -7.05 -3.48
C LEU A 261 -1.71 -8.54 -3.79
N GLN A 262 -2.32 -8.98 -4.87
CA GLN A 262 -2.27 -10.37 -5.31
C GLN A 262 -1.44 -10.46 -6.59
N PRO A 263 -0.34 -11.24 -6.60
CA PRO A 263 0.43 -11.49 -7.80
C PRO A 263 -0.30 -12.48 -8.72
N ALA A 264 0.10 -12.49 -10.00
CA ALA A 264 -0.26 -13.53 -10.94
C ALA A 264 0.26 -14.90 -10.47
N GLU A 265 -0.36 -15.96 -11.01
CA GLU A 265 0.02 -17.34 -10.73
C GLU A 265 1.53 -17.59 -10.89
N HIS A 266 2.07 -18.45 -10.02
CA HIS A 266 3.51 -18.59 -9.81
C HIS A 266 4.29 -18.90 -11.10
N VAL A 267 3.78 -19.82 -11.94
CA VAL A 267 4.39 -20.17 -13.24
C VAL A 267 4.41 -18.96 -14.16
N LYS A 268 3.27 -18.28 -14.31
CA LYS A 268 3.15 -17.09 -15.15
C LYS A 268 4.09 -15.98 -14.67
N PHE A 269 4.15 -15.74 -13.36
CA PHE A 269 4.98 -14.70 -12.77
C PHE A 269 6.46 -14.93 -13.07
N PHE A 270 7.00 -16.11 -12.73
CA PHE A 270 8.43 -16.40 -12.89
C PHE A 270 8.87 -16.71 -14.32
N ASN A 271 7.93 -17.03 -15.23
CA ASN A 271 8.20 -17.07 -16.67
C ASN A 271 8.32 -15.67 -17.26
N THR A 272 7.60 -14.69 -16.70
CA THR A 272 7.61 -13.31 -17.21
C THR A 272 8.75 -12.49 -16.62
N VAL A 273 9.00 -12.62 -15.30
CA VAL A 273 9.99 -11.79 -14.58
C VAL A 273 10.83 -12.64 -13.62
N LYS A 274 12.13 -12.35 -13.54
CA LYS A 274 13.08 -12.96 -12.60
C LYS A 274 13.29 -12.06 -11.37
N ALA A 275 12.21 -11.80 -10.65
CA ALA A 275 12.19 -10.99 -9.43
C ALA A 275 11.44 -11.73 -8.31
N ASP A 276 11.52 -11.20 -7.08
CA ASP A 276 10.71 -11.72 -5.98
C ASP A 276 9.21 -11.43 -6.24
N ARG A 277 8.38 -12.42 -5.91
CA ARG A 277 6.92 -12.30 -5.98
C ARG A 277 6.38 -11.94 -4.61
N PHE A 278 5.55 -10.91 -4.54
CA PHE A 278 5.00 -10.41 -3.28
C PHE A 278 3.50 -10.69 -3.17
N THR A 279 3.03 -11.13 -2.03
CA THR A 279 1.59 -11.17 -1.70
C THR A 279 1.37 -10.35 -0.44
N LEU A 280 0.40 -9.43 -0.44
CA LEU A 280 0.07 -8.64 0.75
C LEU A 280 -1.44 -8.61 0.94
N ARG A 281 -1.90 -8.97 2.14
CA ARG A 281 -3.29 -8.82 2.56
C ARG A 281 -3.31 -8.11 3.91
N ILE A 282 -4.12 -7.08 4.06
CA ILE A 282 -4.29 -6.35 5.34
C ILE A 282 -5.78 -6.07 5.51
N ASP A 283 -6.35 -6.50 6.64
CA ASP A 283 -7.78 -6.32 6.90
C ASP A 283 -8.13 -4.85 7.12
N SER A 284 -7.32 -4.12 7.88
CA SER A 284 -7.52 -2.69 8.07
C SER A 284 -6.24 -1.92 8.39
N ALA A 285 -6.20 -0.69 7.91
CA ALA A 285 -5.25 0.34 8.29
C ALA A 285 -6.00 1.54 8.87
N ALA A 286 -5.60 2.02 10.04
CA ALA A 286 -6.09 3.26 10.64
C ALA A 286 -4.93 4.25 10.75
N ILE A 287 -5.06 5.41 10.10
CA ILE A 287 -4.06 6.46 10.04
C ILE A 287 -4.63 7.65 10.81
N ASN A 288 -4.08 7.94 11.98
CA ASN A 288 -4.57 8.95 12.92
C ASN A 288 -3.73 10.24 12.84
N ASN A 289 -4.40 11.38 12.98
CA ASN A 289 -3.84 12.71 12.74
C ASN A 289 -3.19 12.79 11.36
N PHE A 290 -3.91 12.32 10.34
CA PHE A 290 -3.50 12.43 8.94
C PHE A 290 -3.60 13.89 8.49
N ASP A 291 -2.48 14.44 8.02
CA ASP A 291 -2.41 15.82 7.52
C ASP A 291 -2.99 15.92 6.11
N TYR A 292 -4.32 15.93 6.03
CA TYR A 292 -5.04 16.02 4.76
C TYR A 292 -4.83 17.37 4.05
N ILE A 293 -4.41 18.42 4.76
CA ILE A 293 -4.16 19.74 4.20
C ILE A 293 -2.87 19.72 3.37
N ASN A 294 -1.76 19.24 3.95
CA ASN A 294 -0.50 19.11 3.23
C ASN A 294 -0.56 18.00 2.18
N TYR A 295 -1.30 16.92 2.44
CA TYR A 295 -1.56 15.91 1.42
C TYR A 295 -2.24 16.52 0.18
N GLN A 296 -3.28 17.35 0.36
CA GLN A 296 -3.97 18.00 -0.76
C GLN A 296 -3.10 19.02 -1.50
N LYS A 297 -2.24 19.77 -0.79
CA LYS A 297 -1.40 20.83 -1.37
C LYS A 297 -0.14 20.31 -2.07
N SER A 298 0.57 19.38 -1.44
CA SER A 298 1.93 18.98 -1.84
C SER A 298 2.12 17.46 -1.90
N GLN A 299 1.05 16.67 -1.74
CA GLN A 299 1.09 15.19 -1.74
C GLN A 299 2.04 14.62 -0.67
N GLU A 300 2.24 15.37 0.43
CA GLU A 300 3.01 14.89 1.57
C GLU A 300 2.15 13.98 2.45
N MET A 301 2.72 12.88 2.94
CA MET A 301 2.03 11.90 3.76
C MET A 301 2.53 11.97 5.21
N ASP A 302 1.85 12.78 6.02
CA ASP A 302 2.16 12.93 7.44
C ASP A 302 1.06 12.36 8.31
N ALA A 303 1.46 11.61 9.34
CA ALA A 303 0.56 11.05 10.33
C ALA A 303 1.27 10.83 11.67
N SER A 304 0.52 10.93 12.77
CA SER A 304 1.04 10.57 14.08
C SER A 304 1.16 9.06 14.26
N LYS A 305 0.14 8.31 13.81
CA LYS A 305 0.07 6.87 14.06
C LYS A 305 -0.65 6.13 12.96
N ILE A 306 -0.01 5.09 12.45
CA ILE A 306 -0.61 4.09 11.58
C ILE A 306 -0.78 2.80 12.40
N THR A 307 -1.95 2.17 12.33
CA THR A 307 -2.18 0.84 12.90
C THR A 307 -2.68 -0.08 11.82
N LEU A 308 -1.94 -1.15 11.55
CA LEU A 308 -2.34 -2.20 10.63
C LEU A 308 -2.78 -3.42 11.43
N ASN A 309 -3.97 -3.96 11.12
CA ASN A 309 -4.52 -5.13 11.80
C ASN A 309 -4.66 -6.30 10.83
N HIS A 310 -4.33 -7.51 11.32
CA HIS A 310 -4.48 -8.78 10.62
C HIS A 310 -3.89 -8.74 9.21
N GLY A 311 -2.56 -8.72 9.17
CA GLY A 311 -1.80 -8.69 7.92
C GLY A 311 -1.23 -10.05 7.56
N PHE A 312 -1.13 -10.35 6.28
CA PHE A 312 -0.38 -11.45 5.73
C PHE A 312 0.55 -10.91 4.65
N PHE A 313 1.84 -11.17 4.79
CA PHE A 313 2.85 -10.79 3.81
C PHE A 313 3.67 -12.01 3.40
N GLU A 314 3.70 -12.31 2.10
CA GLU A 314 4.53 -13.37 1.54
C GLU A 314 5.55 -12.78 0.57
N VAL A 315 6.79 -13.26 0.69
CA VAL A 315 7.84 -13.08 -0.30
C VAL A 315 8.19 -14.44 -0.87
N TYR A 316 7.96 -14.66 -2.15
CA TYR A 316 8.38 -15.87 -2.85
C TYR A 316 9.51 -15.53 -3.83
N SER A 317 10.73 -15.92 -3.45
CA SER A 317 11.93 -15.82 -4.28
C SER A 317 12.08 -17.07 -5.15
N ASN A 318 12.43 -16.85 -6.43
CA ASN A 318 12.85 -17.89 -7.34
C ASN A 318 14.27 -17.62 -7.82
N TYR A 319 15.25 -18.36 -7.31
CA TYR A 319 16.65 -18.24 -7.72
C TYR A 319 17.00 -19.15 -8.92
N ASN A 320 16.00 -19.76 -9.56
CA ASN A 320 16.20 -20.56 -10.78
C ASN A 320 16.31 -19.60 -11.99
N GLY A 321 17.52 -19.11 -12.22
CA GLY A 321 17.90 -18.20 -13.31
C GLY A 321 19.36 -17.76 -13.20
N LYS A 322 19.85 -16.88 -14.10
CA LYS A 322 21.13 -16.19 -13.85
C LYS A 322 20.94 -15.31 -12.61
N LEU A 323 21.81 -15.48 -11.61
CA LEU A 323 21.81 -14.62 -10.43
C LEU A 323 21.93 -13.17 -10.90
N GLN A 324 21.06 -12.29 -10.40
CA GLN A 324 21.21 -10.87 -10.67
C GLN A 324 22.60 -10.43 -10.18
N THR A 325 23.39 -9.84 -11.07
CA THR A 325 24.73 -9.32 -10.74
C THR A 325 24.66 -7.94 -10.09
N THR A 326 23.48 -7.30 -10.14
CA THR A 326 23.21 -5.99 -9.55
C THR A 326 23.07 -6.08 -8.04
N ASP A 327 23.57 -5.07 -7.33
CA ASP A 327 23.41 -4.98 -5.88
C ASP A 327 21.92 -4.91 -5.50
N ARG A 328 21.50 -5.80 -4.59
CA ARG A 328 20.12 -5.88 -4.06
C ARG A 328 19.88 -4.95 -2.87
N LEU A 329 20.67 -3.89 -2.73
CA LEU A 329 20.48 -2.80 -1.76
C LEU A 329 19.05 -2.24 -1.76
N VAL A 330 18.36 -2.26 -2.90
CA VAL A 330 16.95 -1.84 -3.05
C VAL A 330 15.95 -2.54 -2.12
N THR A 331 16.37 -3.64 -1.48
CA THR A 331 15.57 -4.42 -0.52
C THR A 331 15.75 -3.98 0.94
N PHE A 332 16.64 -3.03 1.22
CA PHE A 332 16.94 -2.59 2.59
C PHE A 332 15.88 -1.59 3.08
N PRO A 333 15.38 -1.69 4.33
CA PRO A 333 14.32 -0.82 4.84
C PRO A 333 14.65 0.69 4.79
N ASN A 334 15.87 1.08 5.17
CA ASN A 334 16.32 2.48 5.10
C ASN A 334 16.51 2.95 3.65
N TRP A 335 16.97 2.10 2.73
CA TRP A 335 16.95 2.43 1.29
C TRP A 335 15.52 2.64 0.79
N ALA A 336 14.59 1.76 1.16
CA ALA A 336 13.20 1.83 0.74
C ALA A 336 12.52 3.12 1.22
N MET A 337 12.79 3.55 2.46
CA MET A 337 12.30 4.83 2.98
C MET A 337 12.83 6.02 2.17
N ARG A 338 14.10 6.00 1.75
CA ARG A 338 14.70 7.09 0.97
C ARG A 338 14.19 7.16 -0.47
N TYR A 339 14.07 6.01 -1.14
CA TYR A 339 13.96 5.97 -2.61
C TYR A 339 12.77 5.19 -3.16
N ALA A 340 12.31 4.14 -2.46
CA ALA A 340 11.15 3.37 -2.93
C ALA A 340 9.85 4.14 -2.69
N PHE A 341 9.75 4.80 -1.54
CA PHE A 341 8.62 5.62 -1.17
C PHE A 341 8.77 7.05 -1.73
N LYS A 342 8.15 7.32 -2.88
CA LYS A 342 8.32 8.57 -3.63
C LYS A 342 7.70 9.81 -2.98
N ALA A 343 6.69 9.65 -2.13
CA ALA A 343 6.07 10.77 -1.45
C ALA A 343 6.96 11.21 -0.28
N ARG A 344 7.01 12.52 0.01
CA ARG A 344 7.60 13.03 1.26
C ARG A 344 6.70 12.59 2.41
N ALA A 345 7.21 11.84 3.36
CA ALA A 345 6.42 11.30 4.46
C ALA A 345 7.12 11.43 5.80
N LYS A 346 6.29 11.61 6.82
CA LYS A 346 6.65 11.50 8.23
C LYS A 346 5.56 10.77 8.99
N VAL A 347 5.88 9.58 9.49
CA VAL A 347 5.02 8.79 10.37
C VAL A 347 5.75 8.56 11.68
N ASP A 348 5.20 9.07 12.76
CA ASP A 348 5.82 8.92 14.09
C ASP A 348 5.75 7.46 14.56
N THR A 349 4.57 6.85 14.57
CA THR A 349 4.39 5.45 14.99
C THR A 349 3.69 4.60 13.94
N LEU A 350 4.19 3.40 13.66
CA LEU A 350 3.49 2.34 12.95
C LEU A 350 3.38 1.10 13.85
N ASP A 351 2.16 0.74 14.21
CA ASP A 351 1.85 -0.50 14.94
C ASP A 351 1.34 -1.58 13.97
N LEU A 352 1.95 -2.77 14.00
CA LEU A 352 1.47 -3.99 13.36
C LEU A 352 0.80 -4.88 14.42
N LYS A 353 -0.41 -5.37 14.14
CA LYS A 353 -1.15 -6.24 15.05
C LYS A 353 -1.53 -7.55 14.37
N ARG A 354 -1.07 -8.67 14.93
CA ARG A 354 -1.37 -10.04 14.46
C ARG A 354 -1.05 -10.24 12.97
N PHE A 355 0.18 -9.93 12.58
CA PHE A 355 0.67 -10.17 11.23
C PHE A 355 1.21 -11.60 11.07
N GLU A 356 1.23 -12.09 9.85
CA GLU A 356 1.95 -13.30 9.44
C GLU A 356 2.92 -12.94 8.31
N PHE A 357 4.13 -13.42 8.42
CA PHE A 357 5.15 -13.28 7.37
C PHE A 357 5.62 -14.65 6.89
N VAL A 358 5.63 -14.85 5.58
CA VAL A 358 6.09 -16.08 4.95
C VAL A 358 7.17 -15.77 3.93
N TYR A 359 8.35 -16.34 4.12
CA TYR A 359 9.41 -16.36 3.12
C TYR A 359 9.43 -17.72 2.42
N ARG A 360 9.31 -17.73 1.09
CA ARG A 360 9.44 -18.93 0.27
C ARG A 360 10.64 -18.80 -0.66
N GLN A 361 11.43 -19.85 -0.77
CA GLN A 361 12.54 -19.91 -1.70
C GLN A 361 12.46 -21.19 -2.52
N LEU A 362 12.36 -21.06 -3.85
CA LEU A 362 12.48 -22.20 -4.76
C LEU A 362 13.97 -22.51 -5.02
N ASN A 363 14.39 -23.75 -4.75
CA ASN A 363 15.74 -24.22 -5.02
C ASN A 363 15.84 -24.98 -6.36
N LYS A 364 17.07 -25.04 -6.90
CA LYS A 364 17.36 -25.53 -8.26
C LYS A 364 17.40 -27.06 -8.36
N THR A 365 17.81 -27.76 -7.30
CA THR A 365 17.92 -29.23 -7.30
C THR A 365 17.92 -29.78 -5.87
N PRO A 366 16.89 -30.56 -5.46
CA PRO A 366 15.66 -30.81 -6.19
C PRO A 366 14.75 -29.57 -6.09
N MET A 367 13.67 -29.51 -6.87
CA MET A 367 12.69 -28.41 -6.81
C MET A 367 11.84 -28.50 -5.53
N LYS A 368 12.46 -28.36 -4.35
CA LYS A 368 11.76 -28.14 -3.08
C LYS A 368 11.78 -26.67 -2.72
N THR A 369 10.67 -26.22 -2.17
CA THR A 369 10.52 -24.85 -1.68
C THR A 369 10.87 -24.82 -0.20
N GLY A 370 11.91 -24.07 0.17
CA GLY A 370 12.15 -23.70 1.56
C GLY A 370 11.10 -22.71 2.02
N VAL A 371 10.54 -22.91 3.21
CA VAL A 371 9.54 -22.01 3.79
C VAL A 371 9.97 -21.60 5.19
N VAL A 372 9.95 -20.30 5.45
CA VAL A 372 10.12 -19.72 6.78
C VAL A 372 8.86 -18.96 7.13
N VAL A 373 8.28 -19.24 8.28
CA VAL A 373 7.03 -18.64 8.74
C VAL A 373 7.26 -17.93 10.06
N PHE A 374 6.71 -16.73 10.18
CA PHE A 374 6.62 -15.98 11.43
C PHE A 374 5.16 -15.65 11.67
N ASN A 375 4.59 -16.21 12.74
CA ASN A 375 3.18 -16.04 13.08
C ASN A 375 3.00 -15.01 14.19
N ASN A 376 1.78 -14.47 14.29
CA ASN A 376 1.35 -13.54 15.35
C ASN A 376 2.34 -12.39 15.60
N ILE A 377 2.81 -11.78 14.51
CA ILE A 377 3.73 -10.66 14.56
C ILE A 377 2.98 -9.45 15.12
N ASN A 378 3.48 -8.93 16.23
CA ASN A 378 3.08 -7.65 16.79
C ASN A 378 4.33 -6.76 16.80
N GLY A 379 4.24 -5.59 16.19
CA GLY A 379 5.40 -4.73 15.99
C GLY A 379 5.08 -3.28 16.22
N ARG A 380 6.04 -2.52 16.73
CA ARG A 380 6.01 -1.07 16.82
C ARG A 380 7.24 -0.50 16.13
N PHE A 381 7.01 0.34 15.14
CA PHE A 381 8.02 1.04 14.39
C PHE A 381 7.92 2.53 14.71
N LEU A 382 9.05 3.19 14.94
CA LEU A 382 9.10 4.60 15.28
C LEU A 382 9.94 5.39 14.27
N ASN A 383 9.58 6.66 14.07
CA ASN A 383 10.30 7.64 13.26
C ASN A 383 10.52 7.20 11.79
N LEU A 384 9.43 6.87 11.09
CA LEU A 384 9.48 6.52 9.67
C LEU A 384 9.38 7.80 8.84
N THR A 385 10.50 8.29 8.31
CA THR A 385 10.54 9.54 7.55
C THR A 385 11.56 9.54 6.41
N ASN A 386 11.29 10.34 5.38
CA ASN A 386 12.27 10.73 4.36
C ASN A 386 12.37 12.26 4.21
N LYS A 387 11.75 13.02 5.11
CA LYS A 387 11.82 14.49 5.14
C LYS A 387 13.16 14.94 5.71
N LYS A 388 13.90 15.76 4.95
CA LYS A 388 15.23 16.28 5.36
C LYS A 388 15.19 16.96 6.73
N GLU A 389 14.16 17.74 6.99
CA GLU A 389 14.01 18.54 8.21
C GLU A 389 13.69 17.65 9.44
N ALA A 390 13.08 16.48 9.22
CA ALA A 390 12.84 15.49 10.25
C ALA A 390 14.09 14.64 10.52
N LEU A 391 14.80 14.23 9.46
CA LEU A 391 16.05 13.46 9.56
C LEU A 391 17.13 14.22 10.34
N GLN A 392 17.25 15.54 10.14
CA GLN A 392 18.17 16.39 10.91
C GLN A 392 17.90 16.37 12.43
N LYS A 393 16.65 16.15 12.85
CA LYS A 393 16.28 16.06 14.27
C LYS A 393 16.49 14.65 14.82
N ASN A 394 16.10 13.65 14.04
CA ASN A 394 16.29 12.24 14.37
C ASN A 394 16.31 11.42 13.07
N ASN A 395 17.47 10.85 12.75
CA ASN A 395 17.67 9.99 11.60
C ASN A 395 17.54 8.49 11.93
N ILE A 396 17.18 8.13 13.17
CA ILE A 396 17.06 6.72 13.58
C ILE A 396 15.58 6.29 13.55
N ALA A 397 15.27 5.30 12.72
CA ALA A 397 14.04 4.54 12.82
C ALA A 397 14.25 3.30 13.69
N THR A 398 13.32 3.00 14.58
CA THR A 398 13.36 1.77 15.38
C THR A 398 12.23 0.82 15.02
N ALA A 399 12.42 -0.47 15.24
CA ALA A 399 11.37 -1.47 15.14
C ALA A 399 11.50 -2.49 16.29
N ASN A 400 10.49 -2.57 17.15
CA ASN A 400 10.38 -3.60 18.19
C ASN A 400 9.31 -4.60 17.73
N VAL A 401 9.66 -5.86 17.56
CA VAL A 401 8.79 -6.87 16.96
C VAL A 401 8.80 -8.13 17.81
N SER A 402 7.62 -8.64 18.16
CA SER A 402 7.42 -9.94 18.81
C SER A 402 6.64 -10.85 17.87
N SER A 403 7.05 -12.11 17.76
CA SER A 403 6.47 -13.09 16.85
C SER A 403 6.70 -14.52 17.32
N TYR A 404 6.19 -15.50 16.58
CA TYR A 404 6.52 -16.91 16.75
C TYR A 404 7.19 -17.45 15.50
N PHE A 405 8.47 -17.78 15.61
CA PHE A 405 9.23 -18.45 14.56
C PHE A 405 8.69 -19.87 14.36
N MET A 406 8.31 -20.20 13.12
CA MET A 406 7.67 -21.45 12.72
C MET A 406 6.40 -21.79 13.54
N GLY A 407 5.78 -20.78 14.18
CA GLY A 407 4.65 -20.97 15.09
C GLY A 407 4.99 -21.66 16.42
N LYS A 408 6.29 -21.79 16.75
CA LYS A 408 6.76 -22.56 17.92
C LYS A 408 7.58 -21.71 18.89
N GLY A 409 8.73 -21.20 18.45
CA GLY A 409 9.63 -20.43 19.30
C GLY A 409 9.24 -18.95 19.32
N LYS A 410 8.98 -18.38 20.51
CA LYS A 410 8.76 -16.93 20.63
C LYS A 410 10.04 -16.20 20.24
N LEU A 411 9.92 -15.26 19.31
CA LEU A 411 11.03 -14.45 18.80
C LEU A 411 10.73 -12.98 19.01
N ASP A 412 11.57 -12.33 19.81
CA ASP A 412 11.57 -10.89 20.04
C ASP A 412 12.76 -10.27 19.29
N LEU A 413 12.52 -9.22 18.49
CA LEU A 413 13.50 -8.56 17.63
C LEU A 413 13.47 -7.05 17.88
N ASN A 414 14.64 -6.43 17.86
CA ASN A 414 14.77 -4.98 17.86
C ASN A 414 15.68 -4.57 16.71
N PHE A 415 15.24 -3.63 15.90
CA PHE A 415 16.05 -2.99 14.86
C PHE A 415 16.22 -1.51 15.14
N LYS A 416 17.37 -0.98 14.75
CA LYS A 416 17.66 0.45 14.61
C LYS A 416 18.24 0.67 13.22
N PHE A 417 17.58 1.49 12.42
CA PHE A 417 18.01 1.84 11.07
C PHE A 417 18.44 3.30 11.04
N ASN A 418 19.64 3.58 10.52
CA ASN A 418 20.00 4.94 10.18
C ASN A 418 19.44 5.28 8.79
N LEU A 419 18.58 6.29 8.75
CA LEU A 419 17.81 6.73 7.60
C LEU A 419 18.54 7.71 6.67
N ASP A 420 19.73 8.21 7.02
CA ASP A 420 20.52 9.10 6.15
C ASP A 420 22.02 8.76 6.02
N ASP A 421 22.54 7.80 6.81
CA ASP A 421 23.93 7.31 6.72
C ASP A 421 24.26 6.75 5.32
N ALA A 422 25.44 7.09 4.80
CA ALA A 422 25.88 6.74 3.44
C ALA A 422 26.12 5.22 3.25
N ASP A 423 26.44 4.51 4.34
CA ASP A 423 26.65 3.06 4.36
C ASP A 423 25.40 2.29 4.78
N TYR A 424 24.25 2.97 4.85
CA TYR A 424 22.98 2.37 5.22
C TYR A 424 23.05 1.60 6.55
N LYS A 425 23.81 2.13 7.52
CA LYS A 425 24.00 1.46 8.82
C LYS A 425 22.68 1.06 9.48
N TYR A 426 22.68 -0.13 10.04
CA TYR A 426 21.60 -0.65 10.86
C TYR A 426 22.16 -1.59 11.91
N HIS A 427 21.42 -1.73 13.00
CA HIS A 427 21.77 -2.59 14.12
C HIS A 427 20.53 -3.38 14.51
N TYR A 428 20.72 -4.63 14.93
CA TYR A 428 19.63 -5.47 15.35
C TYR A 428 20.02 -6.45 16.45
N THR A 429 19.10 -6.61 17.39
CA THR A 429 19.18 -7.61 18.44
C THR A 429 17.97 -8.53 18.37
N GLY A 430 18.11 -9.72 18.93
CA GLY A 430 16.97 -10.61 19.06
C GLY A 430 17.19 -11.71 20.07
N HIS A 431 16.06 -12.22 20.55
CA HIS A 431 15.95 -13.32 21.49
C HIS A 431 14.90 -14.31 20.99
N LEU A 432 15.32 -15.54 20.73
CA LEU A 432 14.44 -16.66 20.44
C LEU A 432 14.39 -17.54 21.69
N GLY A 433 13.17 -17.76 22.21
CA GLY A 433 12.93 -18.64 23.34
C GLY A 433 13.04 -20.13 23.00
N PRO A 434 12.80 -21.01 23.98
CA PRO A 434 12.99 -22.45 23.81
C PRO A 434 12.10 -23.04 22.70
N MET A 435 12.67 -23.95 21.90
CA MET A 435 11.93 -24.73 20.89
C MET A 435 12.65 -26.03 20.53
N SER A 436 11.94 -26.96 19.88
CA SER A 436 12.62 -28.11 19.26
C SER A 436 13.40 -27.63 18.04
N ILE A 437 14.64 -28.07 17.88
CA ILE A 437 15.40 -27.71 16.67
C ILE A 437 14.79 -28.32 15.40
N THR A 438 14.06 -29.44 15.54
CA THR A 438 13.39 -30.10 14.42
C THR A 438 12.29 -29.23 13.79
N ASP A 439 11.72 -28.29 14.56
CA ASP A 439 10.74 -27.32 14.03
C ASP A 439 11.37 -26.35 13.02
N ALA A 440 12.70 -26.20 13.04
CA ALA A 440 13.46 -25.41 12.08
C ALA A 440 13.92 -26.20 10.84
N ASN A 441 13.55 -27.48 10.71
CA ASN A 441 14.04 -28.34 9.61
C ASN A 441 13.65 -27.82 8.22
N GLN A 442 12.47 -27.22 8.05
CA GLN A 442 12.07 -26.64 6.76
C GLN A 442 13.08 -25.58 6.27
N PRO A 443 13.38 -24.51 7.05
CA PRO A 443 14.45 -23.59 6.70
C PRO A 443 15.83 -24.25 6.59
N MET A 444 16.21 -25.11 7.54
CA MET A 444 17.56 -25.70 7.57
C MET A 444 17.83 -26.56 6.34
N MET A 445 16.89 -27.43 5.97
CA MET A 445 17.03 -28.29 4.80
C MET A 445 17.17 -27.43 3.54
N ALA A 446 16.31 -26.43 3.36
CA ALA A 446 16.31 -25.65 2.13
C ALA A 446 17.49 -24.66 2.00
N LEU A 447 18.06 -24.19 3.12
CA LEU A 447 19.07 -23.13 3.11
C LEU A 447 20.48 -23.64 3.38
N SER A 448 20.63 -24.75 4.11
CA SER A 448 21.94 -25.33 4.45
C SER A 448 22.11 -26.80 4.08
N MET A 449 21.09 -27.47 3.53
CA MET A 449 21.11 -28.91 3.24
C MET A 449 21.40 -29.76 4.49
N VAL A 450 20.95 -29.29 5.66
CA VAL A 450 21.07 -29.98 6.93
C VAL A 450 19.68 -30.24 7.49
N ARG A 451 19.48 -31.40 8.09
CA ARG A 451 18.27 -31.73 8.85
C ARG A 451 18.66 -32.07 10.28
N ALA A 452 18.12 -31.40 11.27
CA ALA A 452 18.26 -31.85 12.64
C ALA A 452 17.38 -33.07 12.90
N THR A 453 17.96 -34.10 13.51
CA THR A 453 17.27 -35.33 13.94
C THR A 453 16.80 -35.22 15.38
N SER A 454 17.57 -34.53 16.22
CA SER A 454 17.22 -34.22 17.60
C SER A 454 17.85 -32.90 18.06
N GLY A 455 17.33 -32.35 19.14
CA GLY A 455 17.92 -31.23 19.85
C GLY A 455 16.88 -30.26 20.39
N ARG A 456 17.21 -29.62 21.50
CA ARG A 456 16.36 -28.60 22.13
C ARG A 456 17.11 -27.29 22.20
N VAL A 457 16.61 -26.27 21.52
CA VAL A 457 17.07 -24.89 21.71
C VAL A 457 16.52 -24.40 23.05
N LYS A 458 17.40 -23.86 23.89
CA LYS A 458 17.06 -23.17 25.14
C LYS A 458 16.90 -21.67 24.89
N SER A 459 17.86 -21.06 24.22
CA SER A 459 17.76 -19.70 23.72
C SER A 459 18.66 -19.48 22.50
N LEU A 460 18.29 -18.52 21.68
CA LEU A 460 19.20 -17.91 20.70
C LEU A 460 19.17 -16.40 20.90
N ASP A 461 20.32 -15.83 21.21
CA ASP A 461 20.53 -14.42 21.45
C ASP A 461 21.53 -13.88 20.44
N PHE A 462 21.23 -12.73 19.83
CA PHE A 462 22.15 -12.06 18.91
C PHE A 462 22.13 -10.54 19.07
N ASP A 463 23.29 -9.95 18.85
CA ASP A 463 23.52 -8.51 18.79
C ASP A 463 24.47 -8.22 17.62
N ILE A 464 23.94 -7.59 16.58
CA ILE A 464 24.63 -7.41 15.31
C ILE A 464 24.57 -5.95 14.87
N SER A 465 25.72 -5.40 14.51
CA SER A 465 25.84 -4.14 13.80
C SER A 465 26.17 -4.41 12.32
N SER A 466 25.57 -3.65 11.43
CA SER A 466 25.66 -3.91 9.99
C SER A 466 25.65 -2.65 9.14
N THR A 467 26.24 -2.75 7.96
CA THR A 467 26.19 -1.78 6.87
C THR A 467 25.56 -2.43 5.64
N GLN A 468 25.51 -1.69 4.53
CA GLN A 468 25.22 -2.27 3.22
C GLN A 468 26.22 -3.35 2.78
N LYS A 469 27.40 -3.52 3.39
CA LYS A 469 28.43 -4.49 2.94
C LYS A 469 28.83 -5.50 3.99
N THR A 470 28.83 -5.13 5.26
CA THR A 470 29.43 -5.91 6.34
C THR A 470 28.48 -6.05 7.51
N SER A 471 28.57 -7.17 8.21
CA SER A 471 27.88 -7.42 9.47
C SER A 471 28.86 -7.98 10.50
N THR A 472 28.85 -7.43 11.70
CA THR A 472 29.68 -7.89 12.82
C THR A 472 28.89 -7.90 14.12
N GLY A 473 29.25 -8.78 15.05
CA GLY A 473 28.58 -8.83 16.34
C GLY A 473 28.76 -10.15 17.06
N THR A 474 27.80 -10.48 17.92
CA THR A 474 27.81 -11.71 18.71
C THR A 474 26.53 -12.51 18.53
N VAL A 475 26.67 -13.83 18.57
CA VAL A 475 25.57 -14.80 18.54
C VAL A 475 25.83 -15.83 19.63
N THR A 476 24.82 -16.15 20.42
CA THR A 476 24.86 -17.19 21.44
C THR A 476 23.67 -18.11 21.25
N LEU A 477 23.93 -19.39 20.98
CA LEU A 477 22.89 -20.43 20.88
C LEU A 477 23.07 -21.40 22.04
N LEU A 478 22.12 -21.42 22.97
CA LEU A 478 22.07 -22.42 24.05
C LEU A 478 21.19 -23.59 23.62
N TYR A 479 21.68 -24.81 23.73
CA TYR A 479 20.95 -25.99 23.28
C TYR A 479 21.44 -27.28 23.95
N ASN A 480 20.67 -28.34 23.79
CA ASN A 480 21.02 -29.68 24.23
C ASN A 480 20.70 -30.75 23.19
N ASN A 481 21.45 -31.85 23.21
CA ASN A 481 21.23 -33.06 22.42
C ASN A 481 21.10 -32.81 20.91
N LEU A 482 21.90 -31.89 20.36
CA LEU A 482 21.92 -31.59 18.93
C LEU A 482 22.48 -32.78 18.15
N GLN A 483 21.69 -33.25 17.18
CA GLN A 483 22.13 -34.20 16.17
C GLN A 483 21.58 -33.78 14.81
N VAL A 484 22.37 -33.98 13.77
CA VAL A 484 22.00 -33.60 12.40
C VAL A 484 22.33 -34.67 11.38
N ASP A 485 21.54 -34.72 10.32
CA ASP A 485 21.87 -35.37 9.07
C ASP A 485 22.32 -34.32 8.06
N VAL A 486 23.47 -34.56 7.43
CA VAL A 486 23.91 -33.81 6.25
C VAL A 486 23.25 -34.45 5.04
N LEU A 487 22.61 -33.62 4.21
CA LEU A 487 21.79 -34.09 3.10
C LEU A 487 22.49 -33.91 1.74
N ARG A 488 22.19 -34.81 0.81
CA ARG A 488 22.52 -34.67 -0.61
C ARG A 488 21.57 -33.68 -1.30
N LYS A 489 21.90 -33.31 -2.55
CA LYS A 489 21.05 -32.49 -3.44
C LYS A 489 19.71 -33.13 -3.79
N ASP A 490 19.37 -34.33 -3.35
CA ASP A 490 18.04 -34.95 -3.46
C ASP A 490 17.30 -35.02 -2.10
N PHE A 491 17.90 -34.44 -1.05
CA PHE A 491 17.50 -34.53 0.36
C PHE A 491 17.62 -35.93 1.01
N THR A 492 18.32 -36.87 0.39
CA THR A 492 18.69 -38.14 1.05
C THR A 492 19.88 -37.94 2.00
N LYS A 493 19.99 -38.79 3.01
CA LYS A 493 21.05 -38.73 4.03
C LYS A 493 22.41 -39.08 3.41
N ARG A 494 23.45 -38.34 3.76
CA ARG A 494 24.85 -38.73 3.54
C ARG A 494 25.34 -39.47 4.78
N GLY A 495 25.25 -40.81 4.79
CA GLY A 495 25.51 -41.65 5.96
C GLY A 495 26.84 -41.37 6.65
N LEU A 496 27.96 -41.55 5.94
CA LEU A 496 29.33 -41.37 6.46
C LEU A 496 29.59 -39.94 6.96
N ILE A 497 29.19 -38.94 6.17
CA ILE A 497 29.38 -37.51 6.48
C ILE A 497 28.51 -37.07 7.67
N SER A 498 27.31 -37.63 7.83
CA SER A 498 26.44 -37.34 8.97
C SER A 498 26.99 -37.96 10.26
N THR A 499 27.56 -39.17 10.20
CA THR A 499 28.23 -39.78 11.35
C THR A 499 29.47 -38.97 11.74
N LEU A 500 30.32 -38.58 10.78
CA LEU A 500 31.50 -37.73 11.05
C LEU A 500 31.10 -36.39 11.68
N ALA A 501 30.06 -35.74 11.15
CA ALA A 501 29.55 -34.49 11.68
C ALA A 501 29.10 -34.63 13.14
N ASN A 502 28.29 -35.64 13.48
CA ASN A 502 27.78 -35.82 14.84
C ASN A 502 28.84 -36.33 15.83
N THR A 503 29.81 -37.14 15.40
CA THR A 503 30.77 -37.77 16.32
C THR A 503 31.98 -36.89 16.61
N PHE A 504 32.46 -36.11 15.62
CA PHE A 504 33.76 -35.44 15.74
C PHE A 504 33.73 -33.92 15.57
N ILE A 505 32.69 -33.36 14.93
CA ILE A 505 32.67 -31.95 14.55
C ILE A 505 31.64 -31.17 15.37
N LEU A 506 30.44 -31.71 15.50
CA LEU A 506 29.33 -31.03 16.18
C LEU A 506 29.42 -31.22 17.67
N LYS A 507 29.25 -30.13 18.39
CA LYS A 507 28.96 -30.17 19.82
C LYS A 507 27.49 -30.51 20.00
N HIS A 508 27.20 -31.41 20.95
CA HIS A 508 25.83 -31.84 21.23
C HIS A 508 25.10 -30.88 22.15
N ASP A 509 25.83 -30.13 22.99
CA ASP A 509 25.27 -29.22 23.97
C ASP A 509 26.03 -27.89 23.96
N ASN A 510 25.35 -26.80 24.31
CA ASN A 510 25.99 -25.53 24.64
C ASN A 510 25.28 -24.90 25.85
N PRO A 511 25.95 -24.76 27.01
CA PRO A 511 27.33 -25.17 27.32
C PRO A 511 27.53 -26.71 27.29
N ASP A 512 28.79 -27.17 27.15
CA ASP A 512 29.14 -28.58 26.88
C ASP A 512 28.74 -29.54 28.02
N ASP A 513 28.79 -29.07 29.27
CA ASP A 513 28.58 -29.88 30.49
C ASP A 513 27.67 -29.19 31.52
N GLY A 514 27.01 -28.09 31.12
CA GLY A 514 26.14 -27.31 32.02
C GLY A 514 26.88 -26.47 33.07
N LYS A 515 28.20 -26.59 33.20
CA LYS A 515 29.05 -25.88 34.18
C LYS A 515 30.04 -24.92 33.51
N THR A 516 30.42 -25.22 32.28
CA THR A 516 31.26 -24.39 31.43
C THR A 516 30.54 -23.12 30.96
N GLU A 517 31.29 -22.05 30.72
CA GLU A 517 30.71 -20.86 30.10
C GLU A 517 30.16 -21.20 28.71
N PRO A 518 28.97 -20.70 28.35
CA PRO A 518 28.43 -20.94 27.01
C PRO A 518 29.33 -20.39 25.91
N ARG A 519 29.50 -21.16 24.83
CA ARG A 519 30.18 -20.70 23.62
C ARG A 519 29.42 -19.55 22.99
N LYS A 520 30.09 -18.40 22.87
CA LYS A 520 29.60 -17.20 22.17
C LYS A 520 30.39 -17.02 20.88
N ALA A 521 29.70 -16.91 19.76
CA ALA A 521 30.30 -16.71 18.46
C ALA A 521 30.47 -15.21 18.17
N LYS A 522 31.71 -14.79 17.89
CA LYS A 522 31.97 -13.49 17.25
C LYS A 522 31.77 -13.65 15.75
N VAL A 523 30.79 -12.96 15.19
CA VAL A 523 30.46 -13.07 13.76
C VAL A 523 31.06 -11.91 12.97
N ALA A 524 31.55 -12.24 11.78
CA ALA A 524 31.95 -11.28 10.75
C ALA A 524 31.51 -11.83 9.40
N PHE A 525 30.62 -11.12 8.71
CA PHE A 525 30.04 -11.53 7.44
C PHE A 525 30.17 -10.39 6.42
N ILE A 526 30.65 -10.73 5.22
CA ILE A 526 30.73 -9.82 4.07
C ILE A 526 29.61 -10.21 3.12
N ARG A 527 28.68 -9.28 2.89
CA ARG A 527 27.48 -9.49 2.06
C ARG A 527 27.87 -9.57 0.58
N PRO A 528 27.56 -10.67 -0.13
CA PRO A 528 27.57 -10.67 -1.59
C PRO A 528 26.54 -9.67 -2.14
N ALA A 529 26.91 -8.85 -3.12
CA ALA A 529 26.05 -7.77 -3.63
C ALA A 529 24.65 -8.24 -4.04
N ASN A 530 24.53 -9.47 -4.55
CA ASN A 530 23.26 -10.07 -4.96
C ASN A 530 22.39 -10.60 -3.80
N PHE A 531 22.79 -10.43 -2.53
CA PHE A 531 21.99 -10.85 -1.37
C PHE A 531 21.03 -9.73 -0.95
N PRO A 532 19.71 -10.02 -0.86
CA PRO A 532 18.74 -9.09 -0.32
C PRO A 532 18.88 -8.94 1.21
N PHE A 533 18.22 -7.93 1.78
CA PHE A 533 18.26 -7.61 3.21
C PHE A 533 17.97 -8.82 4.11
N PHE A 534 16.83 -9.49 3.93
CA PHE A 534 16.43 -10.64 4.75
C PHE A 534 17.46 -11.78 4.71
N LYS A 535 17.99 -12.10 3.53
CA LYS A 535 19.02 -13.13 3.36
C LYS A 535 20.31 -12.74 4.08
N THR A 536 20.68 -11.46 4.06
CA THR A 536 21.87 -10.94 4.75
C THR A 536 21.74 -11.14 6.26
N VAL A 537 20.62 -10.73 6.85
CA VAL A 537 20.33 -10.89 8.29
C VAL A 537 20.43 -12.37 8.68
N TRP A 538 19.71 -13.25 7.97
CA TRP A 538 19.70 -14.68 8.30
C TRP A 538 21.08 -15.34 8.12
N GLN A 539 21.82 -15.03 7.05
CA GLN A 539 23.13 -15.61 6.81
C GLN A 539 24.16 -15.20 7.87
N THR A 540 24.10 -13.96 8.36
CA THR A 540 24.94 -13.51 9.48
C THR A 540 24.64 -14.30 10.75
N ILE A 541 23.36 -14.53 11.08
CA ILE A 541 22.96 -15.35 12.23
C ILE A 541 23.46 -16.78 12.04
N LEU A 542 23.30 -17.36 10.83
CA LEU A 542 23.73 -18.72 10.51
C LEU A 542 25.23 -18.94 10.73
N VAL A 543 26.09 -17.96 10.40
CA VAL A 543 27.53 -18.02 10.69
C VAL A 543 27.76 -18.19 12.20
N GLY A 544 27.03 -17.45 13.02
CA GLY A 544 27.09 -17.57 14.48
C GLY A 544 26.59 -18.91 14.99
N LEU A 545 25.46 -19.41 14.45
CA LEU A 545 24.91 -20.71 14.80
C LEU A 545 25.90 -21.85 14.53
N LYS A 546 26.56 -21.83 13.36
CA LYS A 546 27.60 -22.81 13.00
C LYS A 546 28.75 -22.80 14.01
N ALA A 547 29.25 -21.63 14.37
CA ALA A 547 30.33 -21.50 15.35
C ALA A 547 29.91 -22.00 16.75
N CYS A 548 28.70 -21.69 17.24
CA CYS A 548 28.18 -22.25 18.50
C CYS A 548 27.99 -23.77 18.45
N ALA A 549 27.70 -24.32 17.27
CA ALA A 549 27.62 -25.76 17.01
C ALA A 549 28.99 -26.47 16.93
N GLY A 550 30.11 -25.73 17.03
CA GLY A 550 31.46 -26.28 16.90
C GLY A 550 31.99 -26.32 15.47
N VAL A 551 31.25 -25.76 14.51
CA VAL A 551 31.62 -25.72 13.08
C VAL A 551 32.26 -24.37 12.76
N GLY A 552 33.59 -24.27 12.92
CA GLY A 552 34.38 -23.12 12.49
C GLY A 552 34.77 -23.16 11.02
N LYS A 553 35.47 -22.13 10.53
CA LYS A 553 35.94 -22.05 9.13
C LYS A 553 36.93 -23.16 8.78
N ALA A 554 37.82 -23.51 9.71
CA ALA A 554 38.82 -24.57 9.49
C ALA A 554 38.15 -25.95 9.39
N GLU A 555 37.15 -26.19 10.22
CA GLU A 555 36.32 -27.39 10.20
C GLU A 555 35.48 -27.44 8.92
N GLU A 556 34.94 -26.30 8.46
CA GLU A 556 34.19 -26.20 7.21
C GLU A 556 35.07 -26.42 5.97
N GLU A 557 36.31 -25.92 5.96
CA GLU A 557 37.28 -26.19 4.88
C GLU A 557 37.74 -27.65 4.86
N LYS A 558 38.05 -28.23 6.03
CA LYS A 558 38.35 -29.66 6.15
C LYS A 558 37.17 -30.51 5.67
N PHE A 559 35.96 -30.18 6.12
CA PHE A 559 34.72 -30.84 5.72
C PHE A 559 34.46 -30.71 4.21
N ASN A 560 34.67 -29.54 3.62
CA ASN A 560 34.46 -29.33 2.18
C ASN A 560 35.50 -30.07 1.32
N LYS A 561 36.77 -30.12 1.75
CA LYS A 561 37.81 -30.92 1.08
C LYS A 561 37.49 -32.41 1.15
N GLN A 562 37.15 -32.91 2.33
CA GLN A 562 36.81 -34.31 2.53
C GLN A 562 35.51 -34.70 1.80
N ASN A 563 34.51 -33.80 1.76
CA ASN A 563 33.31 -33.96 0.94
C ASN A 563 33.61 -34.05 -0.56
N ALA A 564 34.60 -33.31 -1.06
CA ALA A 564 34.99 -33.36 -2.46
C ALA A 564 35.68 -34.69 -2.79
N GLU A 565 36.50 -35.21 -1.87
CA GLU A 565 37.15 -36.52 -1.99
C GLU A 565 36.16 -37.69 -1.88
N ASP A 566 35.25 -37.65 -0.90
CA ASP A 566 34.20 -38.66 -0.72
C ASP A 566 33.21 -38.64 -1.88
N ALA A 567 32.85 -37.47 -2.40
CA ALA A 567 32.01 -37.37 -3.60
C ALA A 567 32.69 -37.93 -4.85
N LYS A 568 34.02 -37.80 -4.96
CA LYS A 568 34.80 -38.44 -6.03
C LYS A 568 34.81 -39.96 -5.89
N LYS A 569 35.11 -40.49 -4.70
CA LYS A 569 35.08 -41.94 -4.42
C LYS A 569 33.71 -42.54 -4.69
N GLU A 570 32.65 -41.88 -4.23
CA GLU A 570 31.28 -42.34 -4.46
C GLU A 570 30.88 -42.30 -5.94
N GLN A 571 31.34 -41.29 -6.69
CA GLN A 571 31.14 -41.24 -8.13
C GLN A 571 31.89 -42.37 -8.85
N GLU A 572 33.11 -42.69 -8.41
CA GLU A 572 33.89 -43.83 -8.91
C GLU A 572 33.23 -45.18 -8.60
N ASP A 573 32.66 -45.35 -7.40
CA ASP A 573 31.96 -46.57 -7.01
C ASP A 573 30.65 -46.75 -7.80
N LEU A 574 29.88 -45.67 -8.01
CA LEU A 574 28.70 -45.69 -8.88
C LEU A 574 29.05 -46.01 -10.34
N LEU A 575 30.18 -45.49 -10.84
CA LEU A 575 30.70 -45.82 -12.18
C LEU A 575 31.13 -47.29 -12.27
N LYS A 576 31.80 -47.84 -11.24
CA LYS A 576 32.17 -49.26 -11.16
C LYS A 576 30.94 -50.16 -11.13
N ASP A 577 29.93 -49.81 -10.35
CA ASP A 577 28.68 -50.58 -10.26
C ASP A 577 27.88 -50.51 -11.57
N ALA A 578 27.81 -49.34 -12.21
CA ALA A 578 27.21 -49.21 -13.53
C ALA A 578 27.95 -50.05 -14.59
N LYS A 579 29.29 -50.07 -14.54
CA LYS A 579 30.13 -50.88 -15.44
C LYS A 579 29.92 -52.37 -15.21
N LYS A 580 29.90 -52.83 -13.95
CA LYS A 580 29.59 -54.24 -13.60
C LYS A 580 28.19 -54.66 -14.03
N ARG A 581 27.19 -53.78 -13.92
CA ARG A 581 25.83 -54.06 -14.40
C ARG A 581 25.80 -54.20 -15.91
N LYS A 582 26.47 -53.31 -16.63
CA LYS A 582 26.61 -53.37 -18.09
C LYS A 582 27.35 -54.65 -18.54
N GLU A 583 28.44 -55.01 -17.88
CA GLU A 583 29.18 -56.26 -18.14
C GLU A 583 28.29 -57.50 -17.94
N LYS A 584 27.48 -57.53 -16.87
CA LYS A 584 26.50 -58.61 -16.65
C LYS A 584 25.38 -58.64 -17.68
N GLU A 585 24.92 -57.49 -18.16
CA GLU A 585 23.93 -57.40 -19.24
C GLU A 585 24.51 -57.86 -20.57
N ASP A 586 25.75 -57.46 -20.88
CA ASP A 586 26.48 -57.88 -22.08
C ASP A 586 26.79 -59.39 -22.06
N GLU A 587 27.12 -59.98 -20.90
CA GLU A 587 27.26 -61.43 -20.73
C GLU A 587 25.94 -62.16 -20.98
N LYS A 588 24.84 -61.70 -20.35
CA LYS A 588 23.50 -62.27 -20.59
C LYS A 588 23.08 -62.18 -22.05
N PHE A 589 23.41 -61.08 -22.73
CA PHE A 589 23.14 -60.89 -24.15
C PHE A 589 23.98 -61.85 -25.02
N LYS A 590 25.26 -62.06 -24.69
CA LYS A 590 26.12 -63.03 -25.38
C LYS A 590 25.66 -64.47 -25.17
N GLU A 591 25.21 -64.84 -23.98
CA GLU A 591 24.62 -66.15 -23.70
C GLU A 591 23.31 -66.37 -24.50
N ALA A 592 22.45 -65.35 -24.58
CA ALA A 592 21.23 -65.40 -25.38
C ALA A 592 21.53 -65.55 -26.88
N LEU A 593 22.59 -64.92 -27.39
CA LEU A 593 23.06 -65.06 -28.77
C LEU A 593 23.65 -66.44 -29.06
N LYS A 594 24.39 -67.05 -28.12
CA LYS A 594 24.87 -68.42 -28.25
C LYS A 594 23.72 -69.43 -28.31
N LYS A 595 22.74 -69.31 -27.40
CA LYS A 595 21.53 -70.15 -27.41
C LYS A 595 20.70 -70.03 -28.70
N LYS A 596 20.77 -68.90 -29.40
CA LYS A 596 20.14 -68.69 -30.72
C LYS A 596 20.93 -69.22 -31.91
N ARG A 597 22.22 -69.56 -31.74
CA ARG A 597 23.07 -70.14 -32.80
C ARG A 597 23.19 -71.66 -32.69
N GLU A 598 22.86 -72.23 -31.54
CA GLU A 598 22.93 -73.68 -31.24
C GLU A 598 21.56 -74.38 -31.29
N GLY A 599 20.48 -73.65 -31.61
CA GLY A 599 19.16 -74.18 -31.96
C GLY A 599 18.71 -73.61 -33.28
#